data_AF-A0A183L3X9-F1
#
_entry.id   AF-A0A183L3X9-F1
#
_cell.length_a   1.000
_cell.length_b   1.000
_cell.length_c   1.000
_cell.angle_alpha   90.00
_cell.angle_beta   90.00
_cell.angle_gamma   90.00
#
_symmetry.space_group_name_H-M   'P 1'
#
loop_
_entity.id
_entity.type
_entity.pdbx_description
1 polymer ?
#
loop_
_entity_poly.entity_id
_entity_poly.type
_entity_poly.pdbx_seq_one_letter_code
_entity_poly.pdbx_strand_id
1 'polypeptide(L)'
;MGGGAAEFYGPSDNTTFNMKGKRSDSRNLLQEWKDMQTEMNRKHVLLHTNDEFKRIDWSSVDYVLGLFASNHLAYQLENQDQPSLAEMAEAAIKVLSRNPKGFLLLVEGGKIDHGNHDNRAQYALTETLELEKAVEKALSLVDQQETLLLVTADHSHAYGVVGYPTRNTSVLDVDNTAKVSVNPFPFLSI
;
A
#
# COMPACT_ATOMS: atom_id res chain seq x y z
N MET A 1 -6.41 2.23 5.97
CA MET A 1 -5.02 2.61 6.35
C MET A 1 -4.27 2.89 5.06
N GLY A 2 -3.34 3.85 5.05
CA GLY A 2 -2.62 4.21 3.82
C GLY A 2 -1.89 5.55 3.94
N GLY A 3 -1.81 6.28 2.84
CA GLY A 3 -1.30 7.66 2.81
C GLY A 3 -2.41 8.70 2.66
N GLY A 4 -2.05 9.91 2.23
CA GLY A 4 -2.99 10.96 1.83
C GLY A 4 -3.39 11.92 2.95
N ALA A 5 -2.64 11.98 4.05
CA ALA A 5 -3.00 12.79 5.21
C ALA A 5 -3.24 14.27 4.87
N ALA A 6 -2.50 14.83 3.91
CA ALA A 6 -2.61 16.25 3.54
C ALA A 6 -3.99 16.65 3.00
N GLU A 7 -4.82 15.71 2.56
CA GLU A 7 -6.19 15.99 2.10
C GLU A 7 -7.20 16.16 3.26
N PHE A 8 -6.78 15.85 4.50
CA PHE A 8 -7.65 15.83 5.67
C PHE A 8 -7.55 17.07 6.56
N TYR A 9 -6.58 17.98 6.32
CA TYR A 9 -6.38 19.18 7.12
C TYR A 9 -5.98 20.39 6.25
N GLY A 10 -6.06 21.58 6.81
CA GLY A 10 -5.74 22.84 6.15
C GLY A 10 -4.27 23.27 6.30
N PRO A 11 -3.82 24.30 5.56
CA PRO A 11 -2.43 24.78 5.60
C PRO A 11 -1.96 25.31 6.97
N SER A 12 -2.88 25.71 7.83
CA SER A 12 -2.61 26.27 9.16
C SER A 12 -2.65 25.22 10.28
N ASP A 13 -3.11 24.01 10.00
CA ASP A 13 -3.16 22.93 10.98
C ASP A 13 -1.75 22.42 11.29
N ASN A 14 -1.44 22.28 12.58
CA ASN A 14 -0.18 21.69 13.01
C ASN A 14 -0.33 20.16 13.02
N THR A 15 0.42 19.46 12.17
CA THR A 15 0.35 17.99 12.08
C THR A 15 1.72 17.35 12.22
N THR A 16 1.74 16.06 12.52
CA THR A 16 2.97 15.25 12.61
C THR A 16 3.69 15.13 11.26
N PHE A 17 2.96 15.27 10.16
CA PHE A 17 3.53 15.40 8.83
C PHE A 17 4.05 16.82 8.69
N ASN A 18 5.36 16.99 8.52
CA ASN A 18 6.00 18.29 8.31
C ASN A 18 5.65 18.90 6.92
N MET A 19 4.37 18.89 6.54
CA MET A 19 3.80 19.33 5.30
C MET A 19 2.45 20.00 5.54
N LYS A 20 2.21 21.10 4.84
CA LYS A 20 0.94 21.84 4.87
C LYS A 20 -0.18 21.00 4.28
N GLY A 21 -1.35 21.07 4.91
CA GLY A 21 -2.58 20.48 4.40
C GLY A 21 -3.11 21.22 3.18
N LYS A 22 -3.98 20.57 2.42
CA LYS A 22 -4.52 21.06 1.14
C LYS A 22 -5.96 21.57 1.24
N ARG A 23 -6.63 21.38 2.38
CA ARG A 23 -8.02 21.81 2.54
C ARG A 23 -8.15 23.33 2.57
N SER A 24 -9.15 23.86 1.88
CA SER A 24 -9.48 25.29 1.81
C SER A 24 -10.78 25.66 2.52
N ASP A 25 -11.48 24.68 3.10
CA ASP A 25 -12.78 24.84 3.75
C ASP A 25 -12.70 24.99 5.28
N SER A 26 -11.49 25.23 5.80
CA SER A 26 -11.20 25.39 7.24
C SER A 26 -11.57 24.17 8.11
N ARG A 27 -11.77 23.00 7.50
CA ARG A 27 -12.08 21.76 8.22
C ARG A 27 -10.83 20.95 8.49
N ASN A 28 -10.83 20.29 9.65
CA ASN A 28 -9.84 19.30 10.02
C ASN A 28 -10.54 17.96 10.23
N LEU A 29 -10.55 17.14 9.17
CA LEU A 29 -11.28 15.88 9.13
C LEU A 29 -10.67 14.82 10.05
N LEU A 30 -9.38 14.93 10.40
CA LEU A 30 -8.75 14.04 11.38
C LEU A 30 -9.33 14.27 12.77
N GLN A 31 -9.47 15.55 13.14
CA GLN A 31 -10.09 15.94 14.40
C GLN A 31 -11.58 15.60 14.41
N GLU A 32 -12.31 15.94 13.35
CA GLU A 32 -13.74 15.61 13.24
C GLU A 32 -13.99 14.10 13.33
N TRP A 33 -13.16 13.27 12.69
CA TRP A 33 -13.27 11.81 12.80
C TRP A 33 -13.03 11.35 14.25
N LYS A 34 -12.00 11.86 14.92
CA LYS A 34 -11.67 11.51 16.30
C LYS A 34 -12.78 11.92 17.27
N ASP A 35 -13.32 13.12 17.11
CA ASP A 35 -14.42 13.64 17.93
C ASP A 35 -15.66 12.76 17.75
N MET A 36 -16.02 12.44 16.50
CA MET A 36 -17.13 11.54 16.19
C MET A 36 -16.97 10.16 16.85
N GLN A 37 -15.79 9.53 16.80
CA GLN A 37 -15.59 8.24 17.46
C GLN A 37 -15.67 8.34 18.99
N THR A 38 -15.22 9.46 19.55
CA THR A 38 -15.30 9.73 21.00
C THR A 38 -16.75 9.91 21.43
N GLU A 39 -17.54 10.70 20.71
CA GLU A 39 -18.97 10.92 20.95
C GLU A 39 -19.77 9.62 20.89
N MET A 40 -19.40 8.70 19.99
CA MET A 40 -20.01 7.37 19.86
C MET A 40 -19.49 6.35 20.89
N ASN A 41 -18.62 6.77 21.83
CA ASN A 41 -18.01 5.91 22.85
C ASN A 41 -17.33 4.66 22.25
N ARG A 42 -16.61 4.82 21.14
CA ARG A 42 -15.92 3.74 20.42
C ARG A 42 -14.44 3.71 20.78
N LYS A 43 -13.88 2.50 20.92
CA LYS A 43 -12.44 2.32 21.06
C LYS A 43 -11.78 2.58 19.71
N HIS A 44 -11.09 3.70 19.58
CA HIS A 44 -10.54 4.16 18.30
C HIS A 44 -9.11 4.66 18.43
N VAL A 45 -8.37 4.59 17.34
CA VAL A 45 -7.01 5.15 17.24
C VAL A 45 -6.81 5.86 15.90
N LEU A 46 -6.14 7.00 15.98
CA LEU A 46 -5.60 7.73 14.84
C LEU A 46 -4.08 7.52 14.85
N LEU A 47 -3.51 6.97 13.78
CA LEU A 47 -2.09 6.62 13.68
C LEU A 47 -1.44 7.40 12.54
N HIS A 48 -0.25 7.93 12.80
CA HIS A 48 0.52 8.72 11.85
C HIS A 48 1.92 8.19 11.56
N THR A 49 2.43 7.33 12.44
CA THR A 49 3.79 6.77 12.37
C THR A 49 3.78 5.25 12.48
N ASN A 50 4.84 4.63 11.97
CA ASN A 50 5.07 3.19 12.11
C ASN A 50 5.32 2.78 13.57
N ASP A 51 5.95 3.67 14.34
CA ASP A 51 6.17 3.50 15.77
C ASP A 51 4.86 3.40 16.57
N GLU A 52 3.89 4.26 16.26
CA GLU A 52 2.54 4.15 16.83
C GLU A 52 1.88 2.85 16.40
N PHE A 53 1.94 2.52 15.09
CA PHE A 53 1.37 1.30 14.53
C PHE A 53 1.86 0.02 15.25
N LYS A 54 3.17 -0.10 15.49
CA LYS A 54 3.78 -1.27 16.14
C LYS A 54 3.41 -1.42 17.61
N ARG A 55 3.02 -0.34 18.29
CA ARG A 55 2.66 -0.34 19.72
C ARG A 55 1.19 -0.68 19.97
N ILE A 56 0.36 -0.73 18.93
CA ILE A 56 -1.07 -1.01 19.09
C ILE A 56 -1.30 -2.49 19.44
N ASP A 57 -1.99 -2.71 20.55
CA ASP A 57 -2.70 -3.96 20.78
C ASP A 57 -3.98 -3.96 19.93
N TRP A 58 -3.90 -4.60 18.77
CA TRP A 58 -5.00 -4.66 17.81
C TRP A 58 -6.28 -5.27 18.38
N SER A 59 -6.20 -6.09 19.44
CA SER A 59 -7.36 -6.71 20.10
C SER A 59 -8.21 -5.70 20.88
N SER A 60 -7.63 -4.54 21.22
CA SER A 60 -8.22 -3.52 22.09
C SER A 60 -8.90 -2.37 21.34
N VAL A 61 -8.80 -2.32 20.00
CA VAL A 61 -9.24 -1.18 19.18
C VAL A 61 -10.24 -1.60 18.12
N ASP A 62 -11.38 -0.93 18.06
CA ASP A 62 -12.48 -1.25 17.14
C ASP A 62 -12.44 -0.42 15.85
N TYR A 63 -11.91 0.81 15.91
CA TYR A 63 -11.84 1.73 14.76
C TYR A 63 -10.42 2.29 14.58
N VAL A 64 -9.90 2.19 13.36
CA VAL A 64 -8.52 2.60 13.05
C VAL A 64 -8.53 3.54 11.85
N LEU A 65 -7.96 4.73 12.01
CA LEU A 65 -7.56 5.59 10.91
C LEU A 65 -6.03 5.69 10.93
N GLY A 66 -5.36 4.92 10.07
CA GLY A 66 -3.90 4.98 9.92
C GLY A 66 -3.52 5.69 8.62
N LEU A 67 -2.85 6.82 8.74
CA LEU A 67 -2.34 7.62 7.62
C LEU A 67 -0.84 7.80 7.83
N PHE A 68 0.04 7.15 7.08
CA PHE A 68 1.49 7.10 7.36
C PHE A 68 2.33 7.98 6.43
N ALA A 69 1.67 8.76 5.57
CA ALA A 69 2.28 9.72 4.67
C ALA A 69 1.32 10.89 4.38
N SER A 70 1.90 12.06 4.09
CA SER A 70 1.17 13.24 3.65
C SER A 70 0.47 13.02 2.30
N ASN A 71 1.12 12.32 1.37
CA ASN A 71 0.57 11.86 0.10
C ASN A 71 0.61 10.32 0.07
N HIS A 72 0.83 9.68 -1.08
CA HIS A 72 1.07 8.24 -1.15
C HIS A 72 2.20 7.80 -0.21
N LEU A 73 2.13 6.55 0.24
CA LEU A 73 3.24 5.89 0.93
C LEU A 73 4.50 5.88 0.04
N ALA A 74 5.66 5.65 0.63
CA ALA A 74 6.88 5.40 -0.13
C ALA A 74 6.73 4.11 -0.96
N TYR A 75 7.51 3.99 -2.03
CA TYR A 75 7.75 2.67 -2.60
C TYR A 75 8.46 1.81 -1.56
N GLN A 76 8.24 0.50 -1.56
CA GLN A 76 8.86 -0.44 -0.65
C GLN A 76 10.39 -0.38 -0.68
N LEU A 77 10.99 -0.20 -1.86
CA LEU A 77 12.44 -0.04 -2.01
C LEU A 77 12.98 1.23 -1.32
N GLU A 78 12.13 2.22 -1.10
CA GLU A 78 12.47 3.51 -0.51
C GLU A 78 11.88 3.67 0.90
N ASN A 79 11.10 2.69 1.36
CA ASN A 79 10.41 2.73 2.64
C ASN A 79 11.41 2.61 3.79
N GLN A 80 11.55 3.69 4.56
CA GLN A 80 12.44 3.75 5.72
C GLN A 80 11.71 3.46 7.04
N ASP A 81 10.46 3.93 7.18
CA ASP A 81 9.72 3.85 8.45
C ASP A 81 8.20 3.98 8.27
N GLN A 82 7.63 3.23 7.33
CA GLN A 82 6.18 3.08 7.17
C GLN A 82 5.82 1.58 7.25
N PRO A 83 4.62 1.23 7.76
CA PRO A 83 4.19 -0.16 7.76
C PRO A 83 4.03 -0.66 6.32
N SER A 84 4.49 -1.88 6.08
CA SER A 84 4.32 -2.58 4.80
C SER A 84 2.84 -2.87 4.52
N LEU A 85 2.52 -3.17 3.25
CA LEU A 85 1.16 -3.55 2.84
C LEU A 85 0.68 -4.80 3.60
N ALA A 86 1.57 -5.79 3.79
CA ALA A 86 1.28 -7.01 4.53
C ALA A 86 0.99 -6.73 6.01
N GLU A 87 1.77 -5.86 6.66
CA GLU A 87 1.51 -5.45 8.05
C GLU A 87 0.17 -4.75 8.21
N MET A 88 -0.15 -3.80 7.31
CA MET A 88 -1.44 -3.12 7.32
C MET A 88 -2.61 -4.10 7.07
N ALA A 89 -2.46 -5.04 6.15
CA ALA A 89 -3.48 -6.08 5.90
C ALA A 89 -3.68 -6.96 7.15
N GLU A 90 -2.60 -7.41 7.79
CA GLU A 90 -2.64 -8.18 9.04
C GLU A 90 -3.38 -7.43 10.16
N ALA A 91 -3.04 -6.15 10.38
CA ALA A 91 -3.69 -5.33 11.38
C ALA A 91 -5.18 -5.13 11.08
N ALA A 92 -5.54 -4.89 9.81
CA ALA A 92 -6.93 -4.75 9.39
C ALA A 92 -7.73 -6.04 9.67
N ILE A 93 -7.19 -7.21 9.30
CA ILE A 93 -7.83 -8.50 9.55
C ILE A 93 -7.99 -8.75 11.05
N LYS A 94 -6.98 -8.45 11.88
CA LYS A 94 -7.06 -8.60 13.34
C LYS A 94 -8.18 -7.75 13.97
N VAL A 95 -8.45 -6.56 13.43
CA VAL A 95 -9.55 -5.71 13.89
C VAL A 95 -10.89 -6.21 13.36
N LEU A 96 -11.00 -6.43 12.05
CA LEU A 96 -12.25 -6.73 11.38
C LEU A 96 -12.80 -8.14 11.67
N SER A 97 -11.93 -9.14 11.83
CA SER A 97 -12.32 -10.53 12.12
C SER A 97 -13.07 -10.71 13.44
N ARG A 98 -13.00 -9.74 14.35
CA ARG A 98 -13.76 -9.77 15.60
C ARG A 98 -15.25 -9.49 15.42
N ASN A 99 -15.68 -9.02 14.25
CA ASN A 99 -17.09 -8.88 13.95
C ASN A 99 -17.70 -10.26 13.58
N PRO A 100 -18.60 -10.84 14.39
CA PRO A 100 -19.17 -12.16 14.12
C PRO A 100 -20.08 -12.19 12.88
N LYS A 101 -20.41 -11.03 12.30
CA LYS A 101 -21.15 -10.93 11.03
C LYS A 101 -20.25 -10.96 9.79
N GLY A 102 -18.95 -11.15 9.97
CA GLY A 102 -17.95 -11.05 8.91
C GLY A 102 -17.56 -9.61 8.59
N PHE A 103 -16.74 -9.46 7.55
CA PHE A 103 -16.22 -8.17 7.12
C PHE A 103 -15.95 -8.15 5.62
N LEU A 104 -15.81 -6.94 5.09
CA LEU A 104 -15.23 -6.68 3.78
C LEU A 104 -13.91 -5.96 4.00
N LEU A 105 -12.86 -6.41 3.30
CA LEU A 105 -11.56 -5.76 3.31
C LEU A 105 -11.08 -5.59 1.88
N LEU A 106 -10.71 -4.37 1.53
CA LEU A 106 -9.99 -4.04 0.30
C LEU A 106 -8.53 -3.76 0.65
N VAL A 107 -7.62 -4.45 -0.04
CA VAL A 107 -6.17 -4.25 0.04
C VAL A 107 -5.68 -3.93 -1.37
N GLU A 108 -4.98 -2.81 -1.52
CA GLU A 108 -4.57 -2.30 -2.83
C GLU A 108 -3.05 -2.13 -2.89
N GLY A 109 -2.41 -2.78 -3.87
CA GLY A 109 -1.01 -2.55 -4.23
C GLY A 109 -0.83 -1.37 -5.18
N GLY A 110 -1.38 -0.19 -4.84
CA GLY A 110 -1.56 0.91 -5.79
C GLY A 110 -0.26 1.48 -6.39
N LYS A 111 0.88 1.28 -5.75
CA LYS A 111 2.19 1.72 -6.27
C LYS A 111 2.71 0.89 -7.44
N ILE A 112 2.12 -0.27 -7.72
CA ILE A 112 2.43 -1.06 -8.93
C ILE A 112 2.15 -0.23 -10.19
N ASP A 113 1.02 0.46 -10.22
CA ASP A 113 0.62 1.38 -11.29
C ASP A 113 1.63 2.53 -11.45
N HIS A 114 1.97 3.20 -10.35
CA HIS A 114 2.93 4.31 -10.37
C HIS A 114 4.31 3.87 -10.88
N GLY A 115 4.79 2.70 -10.46
CA GLY A 115 6.07 2.17 -10.92
C GLY A 115 6.06 1.89 -12.43
N ASN A 116 4.93 1.46 -12.99
CA ASN A 116 4.77 1.27 -14.43
C ASN A 116 4.64 2.59 -15.18
N HIS A 117 3.91 3.58 -14.66
CA HIS A 117 3.84 4.92 -15.24
C HIS A 117 5.22 5.61 -15.31
N ASP A 118 6.07 5.37 -14.32
CA ASP A 118 7.45 5.87 -14.28
C ASP A 118 8.42 5.04 -15.15
N ASN A 119 7.97 3.96 -15.80
CA ASN A 119 8.81 2.95 -16.49
C ASN A 119 9.89 2.31 -15.58
N ARG A 120 9.66 2.27 -14.27
CA ARG A 120 10.58 1.70 -13.26
C ARG A 120 10.19 0.26 -12.95
N ALA A 121 10.54 -0.67 -13.83
CA ALA A 121 10.17 -2.09 -13.71
C ALA A 121 10.55 -2.71 -12.35
N GLN A 122 11.74 -2.41 -11.81
CA GLN A 122 12.17 -2.89 -10.49
C GLN A 122 11.21 -2.44 -9.37
N TYR A 123 10.70 -1.22 -9.46
CA TYR A 123 9.75 -0.68 -8.49
C TYR A 123 8.40 -1.38 -8.64
N ALA A 124 7.83 -1.41 -9.85
CA ALA A 124 6.54 -2.06 -10.11
C ALA A 124 6.51 -3.54 -9.67
N LEU A 125 7.57 -4.30 -10.00
CA LEU A 125 7.69 -5.71 -9.60
C LEU A 125 7.89 -5.87 -8.10
N THR A 126 8.65 -4.99 -7.44
CA THR A 126 8.81 -5.05 -5.98
C THR A 126 7.49 -4.75 -5.26
N GLU A 127 6.72 -3.76 -5.73
CA GLU A 127 5.37 -3.49 -5.19
C GLU A 127 4.41 -4.67 -5.43
N THR A 128 4.55 -5.38 -6.55
CA THR A 128 3.77 -6.59 -6.83
C THR A 128 4.10 -7.70 -5.82
N LEU A 129 5.37 -7.85 -5.44
CA LEU A 129 5.78 -8.77 -4.38
C LEU A 129 5.22 -8.36 -3.01
N GLU A 130 5.09 -7.06 -2.71
CA GLU A 130 4.44 -6.63 -1.47
C GLU A 130 2.93 -6.94 -1.42
N LEU A 131 2.25 -6.85 -2.57
CA LEU A 131 0.86 -7.31 -2.68
C LEU A 131 0.75 -8.83 -2.49
N GLU A 132 1.66 -9.59 -3.07
CA GLU A 132 1.73 -11.05 -2.89
C GLU A 132 1.92 -11.42 -1.41
N LYS A 133 2.88 -10.80 -0.71
CA LYS A 133 3.04 -10.97 0.75
C LYS A 133 1.77 -10.63 1.54
N ALA A 134 1.03 -9.61 1.14
CA ALA A 134 -0.22 -9.24 1.80
C ALA A 134 -1.32 -10.32 1.57
N VAL A 135 -1.37 -10.91 0.38
CA VAL A 135 -2.26 -12.03 0.06
C VAL A 135 -1.88 -13.27 0.87
N GLU A 136 -0.60 -13.66 0.90
CA GLU A 136 -0.11 -14.78 1.71
C GLU A 136 -0.44 -14.57 3.20
N LYS A 137 -0.22 -13.36 3.69
CA LYS A 137 -0.54 -12.99 5.07
C LYS A 137 -2.03 -13.13 5.34
N ALA A 138 -2.89 -12.63 4.46
CA ALA A 138 -4.34 -12.78 4.59
C ALA A 138 -4.76 -14.25 4.63
N LEU A 139 -4.26 -15.07 3.70
CA LEU A 139 -4.51 -16.52 3.66
C LEU A 139 -4.11 -17.24 4.95
N SER A 140 -3.05 -16.77 5.62
CA SER A 140 -2.61 -17.33 6.91
C SER A 140 -3.48 -16.96 8.11
N LEU A 141 -4.34 -15.95 7.98
CA LEU A 141 -5.13 -15.38 9.09
C LEU A 141 -6.63 -15.67 9.01
N VAL A 142 -7.11 -16.16 7.86
CA VAL A 142 -8.54 -16.39 7.62
C VAL A 142 -8.84 -17.87 7.41
N ASP A 143 -10.05 -18.30 7.77
CA ASP A 143 -10.57 -19.60 7.36
C ASP A 143 -11.09 -19.51 5.92
N GLN A 144 -10.46 -20.27 5.02
CA GLN A 144 -10.80 -20.30 3.59
C GLN A 144 -12.16 -20.96 3.31
N GLN A 145 -12.73 -21.69 4.27
CA GLN A 145 -14.09 -22.24 4.14
C GLN A 145 -15.17 -21.19 4.31
N GLU A 146 -14.87 -20.08 4.98
CA GLU A 146 -15.81 -18.99 5.27
C GLU A 146 -15.42 -17.66 4.58
N THR A 147 -14.24 -17.61 3.94
CA THR A 147 -13.67 -16.39 3.37
C THR A 147 -13.46 -16.52 1.87
N LEU A 148 -14.08 -15.63 1.09
CA LEU A 148 -13.74 -15.44 -0.32
C LEU A 148 -12.61 -14.41 -0.44
N LEU A 149 -11.46 -14.84 -0.94
CA LEU A 149 -10.35 -13.97 -1.31
C LEU A 149 -10.30 -13.83 -2.84
N LEU A 150 -10.37 -12.59 -3.33
CA LEU A 150 -10.28 -12.26 -4.75
C LEU A 150 -9.08 -11.35 -4.98
N VAL A 151 -8.25 -11.71 -5.96
CA VAL A 151 -7.15 -10.89 -6.46
C VAL A 151 -7.43 -10.56 -7.92
N THR A 152 -7.38 -9.28 -8.26
CA THR A 152 -7.55 -8.79 -9.63
C THR A 152 -6.73 -7.52 -9.84
N ALA A 153 -6.55 -7.15 -11.09
CA ALA A 153 -6.15 -5.80 -11.48
C ALA A 153 -7.38 -5.01 -11.96
N ASP A 154 -7.33 -3.70 -11.82
CA ASP A 154 -8.28 -2.76 -12.40
C ASP A 154 -7.98 -2.51 -13.90
N HIS A 155 -6.70 -2.42 -14.26
CA HIS A 155 -6.21 -2.42 -15.63
C HIS A 155 -4.76 -2.94 -15.75
N SER A 156 -4.28 -3.10 -16.99
CA SER A 156 -2.88 -3.45 -17.28
C SER A 156 -2.07 -2.18 -17.62
N HIS A 157 -0.77 -2.38 -17.86
CA HIS A 157 0.13 -1.41 -18.47
C HIS A 157 0.73 -1.95 -19.78
N ALA A 158 1.38 -1.09 -20.55
CA ALA A 158 2.18 -1.47 -21.72
C ALA A 158 3.53 -2.10 -21.33
N TYR A 159 3.54 -2.98 -20.34
CA TYR A 159 4.72 -3.70 -19.88
C TYR A 159 4.98 -4.91 -20.79
N GLY A 160 6.22 -5.10 -21.21
CA GLY A 160 6.62 -6.22 -22.06
C GLY A 160 7.94 -6.84 -21.61
N VAL A 161 8.00 -8.17 -21.58
CA VAL A 161 9.24 -8.93 -21.44
C VAL A 161 9.71 -9.31 -22.84
N VAL A 162 10.87 -8.79 -23.26
CA VAL A 162 11.38 -8.90 -24.63
C VAL A 162 12.81 -9.47 -24.64
N GLY A 163 13.26 -9.91 -25.81
CA GLY A 163 14.54 -10.60 -25.98
C GLY A 163 14.41 -12.13 -25.95
N TYR A 164 15.54 -12.80 -25.84
CA TYR A 164 15.70 -14.25 -25.73
C TYR A 164 16.51 -14.66 -24.48
N PRO A 165 16.20 -14.12 -23.28
CA PRO A 165 16.96 -14.40 -22.07
C PRO A 165 16.99 -15.90 -21.75
N THR A 166 18.09 -16.36 -21.14
CA THR A 166 18.12 -17.72 -20.60
C THR A 166 17.22 -17.81 -19.36
N ARG A 167 16.82 -19.04 -19.00
CA ARG A 167 15.96 -19.31 -17.83
C ARG A 167 16.42 -18.63 -16.53
N ASN A 168 17.72 -18.42 -16.35
CA ASN A 168 18.30 -17.92 -15.11
C ASN A 168 18.70 -16.43 -15.19
N THR A 169 18.44 -15.76 -16.30
CA THR A 169 18.68 -14.32 -16.44
C THR A 169 17.63 -13.56 -15.63
N SER A 170 18.05 -12.53 -14.88
CA SER A 170 17.11 -11.69 -14.14
C SER A 170 16.13 -11.02 -15.10
N VAL A 171 14.87 -10.89 -14.68
CA VAL A 171 13.85 -10.13 -15.43
C VAL A 171 14.19 -8.62 -15.51
N LEU A 172 15.11 -8.15 -14.67
CA LEU A 172 15.58 -6.76 -14.64
C LEU A 172 16.87 -6.55 -15.45
N ASP A 173 17.52 -7.63 -15.91
CA ASP A 173 18.77 -7.53 -16.65
C ASP A 173 18.52 -7.33 -18.15
N VAL A 174 19.48 -6.70 -18.81
CA VAL A 174 19.53 -6.65 -20.27
C VAL A 174 19.87 -8.02 -20.84
N ASP A 175 19.06 -8.51 -21.77
CA ASP A 175 19.38 -9.72 -22.51
C ASP A 175 20.53 -9.49 -23.50
N ASN A 176 21.70 -10.02 -23.17
CA ASN A 176 22.91 -9.98 -24.01
C ASN A 176 23.17 -11.32 -24.74
N THR A 177 22.18 -12.22 -24.79
CA THR A 177 22.37 -13.57 -25.37
C THR A 177 22.25 -13.59 -26.90
N ALA A 178 21.67 -12.54 -27.50
CA ALA A 178 21.58 -12.38 -28.94
C ALA A 178 22.98 -12.22 -29.57
N LYS A 179 23.55 -13.31 -30.09
CA LYS A 179 24.84 -13.32 -30.80
C LYS A 179 24.78 -12.83 -32.26
N VAL A 180 23.63 -12.33 -32.73
CA VAL A 180 23.42 -12.05 -34.16
C VAL A 180 22.85 -10.65 -34.37
N SER A 181 23.55 -9.88 -35.22
CA SER A 181 23.24 -8.52 -35.66
C SER A 181 21.96 -8.45 -36.50
N VAL A 182 20.79 -8.66 -35.89
CA VAL A 182 19.51 -8.37 -36.53
C VAL A 182 18.87 -7.21 -35.77
N ASN A 183 19.05 -6.03 -36.34
CA ASN A 183 18.59 -4.71 -35.89
C ASN A 183 19.45 -4.03 -34.80
N PRO A 184 20.04 -2.83 -35.06
CA PRO A 184 20.87 -2.09 -34.09
C PRO A 184 20.05 -1.35 -33.02
N PHE A 185 18.73 -1.51 -33.00
CA PHE A 185 17.89 -0.91 -31.97
C PHE A 185 17.74 -1.91 -30.83
N PRO A 186 18.34 -1.65 -29.65
CA PRO A 186 18.03 -2.43 -28.47
C PRO A 186 16.53 -2.30 -28.21
N PHE A 187 15.82 -3.42 -28.17
CA PHE A 187 14.46 -3.46 -27.63
C PHE A 187 14.56 -3.33 -26.11
N LEU A 188 14.96 -2.13 -25.66
CA LEU A 188 14.80 -1.52 -24.34
C LEU A 188 15.68 -0.27 -24.37
N SER A 189 15.09 0.90 -24.60
CA SER A 189 15.67 2.14 -24.10
C SER A 189 14.89 2.50 -22.84
N ILE A 190 15.61 2.43 -21.72
CA ILE A 190 15.23 2.80 -20.35
C ILE A 190 14.62 4.19 -20.32
#